data_AF-A0A953FDL1-F1
#
_entry.id   AF-A0A953FDL1-F1
#
_cell.length_a   1.000
_cell.length_b   1.000
_cell.length_c   1.000
_cell.angle_alpha   90.00
_cell.angle_beta   90.00
_cell.angle_gamma   90.00
#
_symmetry.space_group_name_H-M   'P 1'
#
loop_
_entity.id
_entity.type
_entity.pdbx_description
1 polymer ?
#
loop_
_entity_poly.entity_id
_entity_poly.type
_entity_poly.pdbx_seq_one_letter_code
_entity_poly.pdbx_strand_id
1 'polypeptide(L)'
;MEDILKVILWIVVGLIYFFAKSSKKRQQPAPEQEIPADKPAGPPMTFEDLLREIQASRQEPAQSPPAPTPTVAKPSPVSTYTDYDEDLEDEAASQEQIPSRTSPPVPERSYAGYEEARQQAFLRPSLEETARLEDTVVRFEQFKAYETEQPAGLAAAYAKALNNQEEVRKAFVLSEILQRKF
;
A
#
# COMPACT_ATOMS: atom_id res chain seq x y z
N MET A 1 26.24 -45.54 26.08
CA MET A 1 25.78 -44.13 26.05
C MET A 1 26.94 -43.14 26.13
N GLU A 2 27.98 -43.42 26.92
CA GLU A 2 29.14 -42.53 27.10
C GLU A 2 29.91 -42.23 25.81
N ASP A 3 30.04 -43.19 24.90
CA ASP A 3 30.82 -42.98 23.67
C ASP A 3 30.10 -42.08 22.65
N ILE A 4 28.77 -42.16 22.60
CA ILE A 4 27.94 -41.24 21.80
C ILE A 4 28.06 -39.82 22.36
N LEU A 5 28.07 -39.68 23.69
CA LEU A 5 28.24 -38.38 24.35
C LEU A 5 29.61 -37.75 24.03
N LYS A 6 30.69 -38.56 24.03
CA LYS A 6 32.05 -38.12 23.66
C LYS A 6 32.13 -37.69 22.18
N VAL A 7 31.48 -38.42 21.29
CA VAL A 7 31.42 -38.08 19.85
C VAL A 7 30.67 -36.76 19.64
N ILE A 8 29.51 -36.58 20.29
CA ILE A 8 28.75 -35.33 20.22
C ILE A 8 29.55 -34.15 20.78
N LEU A 9 30.24 -34.34 21.91
CA LEU A 9 31.10 -33.32 22.51
C LEU A 9 32.21 -32.89 21.52
N TRP A 10 32.87 -33.83 20.87
CA TRP A 10 33.91 -33.54 19.87
C TRP A 10 33.38 -32.80 18.64
N ILE A 11 32.17 -33.14 18.18
CA ILE A 11 31.51 -32.42 17.07
C ILE A 11 31.22 -30.97 17.46
N VAL A 12 30.69 -30.74 18.67
CA VAL A 12 30.37 -29.40 19.18
C VAL A 12 31.63 -28.56 19.34
N VAL A 13 32.70 -29.11 19.93
CA VAL A 13 34.00 -28.42 20.06
C VAL A 13 34.60 -28.09 18.69
N GLY A 14 34.51 -29.01 17.73
CA GLY A 14 34.96 -28.79 16.35
C GLY A 14 34.22 -27.65 15.66
N LEU A 15 32.90 -27.57 15.81
CA LEU A 15 32.06 -26.49 15.28
C LEU A 15 32.42 -25.14 15.90
N ILE A 16 32.52 -25.07 17.24
CA ILE A 16 32.89 -23.83 17.94
C ILE A 16 34.28 -23.35 17.48
N TYR A 17 35.25 -24.26 17.37
CA TYR A 17 36.58 -23.92 16.88
C TYR A 17 36.57 -23.40 15.44
N PHE A 18 35.77 -24.01 14.55
CA PHE A 18 35.63 -23.59 13.17
C PHE A 18 35.04 -22.17 13.04
N PHE A 19 33.96 -21.89 13.77
CA PHE A 19 33.34 -20.56 13.77
C PHE A 19 34.24 -19.50 14.43
N ALA A 20 34.92 -19.84 15.54
CA ALA A 20 35.86 -18.92 16.20
C ALA A 20 37.07 -18.58 15.31
N LYS A 21 37.54 -19.54 14.51
CA LYS A 21 38.64 -19.32 13.55
C LYS A 21 38.21 -18.52 12.33
N SER A 22 36.96 -18.67 11.88
CA SER A 22 36.40 -17.95 10.73
C SER A 22 36.06 -16.48 11.07
N SER A 23 35.54 -16.20 12.28
CA SER A 23 35.17 -14.84 12.68
C SER A 23 36.33 -13.89 12.99
N LYS A 24 37.55 -14.41 13.26
CA LYS A 24 38.72 -13.55 13.58
C LYS A 24 39.31 -12.79 12.39
N LYS A 25 38.91 -13.07 11.14
CA LYS A 25 39.45 -12.38 9.94
C LYS A 25 38.68 -11.14 9.49
N ARG A 26 37.64 -10.69 10.23
CA ARG A 26 36.80 -9.55 9.83
C ARG A 26 36.90 -8.30 10.70
N GLN A 27 38.01 -8.12 11.41
CA GLN A 27 38.31 -6.87 12.11
C GLN A 27 39.65 -6.31 11.59
N GLN A 28 39.63 -5.78 10.36
CA GLN A 28 40.57 -4.73 9.98
C GLN A 28 39.83 -3.39 10.16
N PRO A 29 40.43 -2.40 10.85
CA PRO A 29 39.90 -1.05 10.85
C PRO A 29 39.99 -0.50 9.43
N ALA A 30 38.87 0.01 8.92
CA ALA A 30 38.80 0.60 7.58
C ALA A 30 39.82 1.75 7.47
N PRO A 31 40.53 1.88 6.34
CA PRO A 31 41.41 3.02 6.10
C PRO A 31 40.57 4.28 5.93
N GLU A 32 40.98 5.32 6.64
CA GLU A 32 40.52 6.70 6.51
C GLU A 32 40.70 7.14 5.05
N GLN A 33 39.60 7.27 4.32
CA GLN A 33 39.60 7.82 2.97
C GLN A 33 39.42 9.34 3.09
N GLU A 34 40.49 10.06 2.78
CA GLU A 34 40.49 11.49 2.50
C GLU A 34 39.44 11.81 1.44
N ILE A 35 38.46 12.63 1.80
CA ILE A 35 37.39 13.10 0.92
C ILE A 35 37.99 14.16 -0.03
N PRO A 36 37.89 14.02 -1.37
CA PRO A 36 38.11 15.15 -2.26
C PRO A 36 36.98 16.15 -2.03
N ALA A 37 37.32 17.32 -1.51
CA ALA A 37 36.42 18.44 -1.36
C ALA A 37 35.93 18.89 -2.74
N ASP A 38 34.69 18.56 -3.09
CA ASP A 38 34.03 19.21 -4.22
C ASP A 38 32.51 19.27 -4.05
N LYS A 39 32.08 20.32 -3.33
CA LYS A 39 30.89 21.18 -3.52
C LYS A 39 30.49 21.78 -2.17
N PRO A 40 30.37 23.12 -2.04
CA PRO A 40 29.87 23.70 -0.82
C PRO A 40 28.41 23.27 -0.64
N ALA A 41 28.15 22.54 0.45
CA ALA A 41 26.79 22.37 0.95
C ALA A 41 26.23 23.79 1.22
N GLY A 42 25.31 24.22 0.37
CA GLY A 42 24.59 25.47 0.58
C GLY A 42 23.84 25.42 1.92
N PRO A 43 23.52 26.58 2.51
CA PRO A 43 22.75 26.63 3.76
C PRO A 43 21.43 25.85 3.60
N PRO A 44 20.95 25.18 4.66
CA PRO A 44 19.71 24.41 4.59
C PRO A 44 18.55 25.34 4.24
N MET A 45 17.86 25.04 3.14
CA MET A 45 16.68 25.79 2.71
C MET A 45 15.59 25.70 3.77
N THR A 46 15.01 26.84 4.10
CA THR A 46 13.91 26.90 5.07
C THR A 46 12.59 26.59 4.38
N PHE A 47 11.59 26.17 5.15
CA PHE A 47 10.26 25.84 4.62
C PHE A 47 9.60 27.00 3.87
N GLU A 48 9.93 28.24 4.26
CA GLU A 48 9.44 29.44 3.58
C GLU A 48 10.05 29.59 2.18
N ASP A 49 11.33 29.25 2.01
CA ASP A 49 12.00 29.25 0.70
C ASP A 49 11.40 28.18 -0.23
N LEU A 50 11.12 26.98 0.30
CA LEU A 50 10.47 25.91 -0.44
C LEU A 50 9.05 26.30 -0.90
N LEU A 51 8.28 26.98 -0.05
CA LEU A 51 6.95 27.47 -0.42
C LEU A 51 7.02 28.57 -1.47
N ARG A 52 8.00 29.47 -1.36
CA ARG A 52 8.24 30.51 -2.37
C ARG A 52 8.65 29.91 -3.72
N GLU A 53 9.47 28.87 -3.71
CA GLU A 53 9.89 28.17 -4.94
C GLU A 53 8.71 27.46 -5.62
N ILE A 54 7.84 26.78 -4.87
CA ILE A 54 6.65 26.11 -5.42
C ILE A 54 5.64 27.14 -5.99
N GLN A 55 5.46 28.28 -5.32
CA GLN A 55 4.59 29.35 -5.81
C GLN A 55 5.16 30.04 -7.06
N ALA A 56 6.47 30.29 -7.09
CA ALA A 56 7.17 30.80 -8.27
C ALA A 56 7.12 29.82 -9.45
N SER A 57 7.17 28.52 -9.19
CA SER A 57 7.06 27.47 -10.22
C SER A 57 5.66 27.33 -10.81
N ARG A 58 4.63 27.82 -10.10
CA ARG A 58 3.22 27.69 -10.48
C ARG A 58 2.71 28.90 -11.27
N GLN A 59 3.44 30.01 -11.27
CA GLN A 59 3.10 31.20 -12.05
C GLN A 59 4.04 31.33 -13.25
N GLU A 60 3.47 31.04 -14.43
CA GLU A 60 3.87 31.38 -15.81
C GLU A 60 4.27 30.19 -16.70
N PRO A 61 3.70 30.17 -17.93
CA PRO A 61 4.18 31.06 -18.99
C PRO A 61 3.08 31.97 -19.54
N ALA A 62 3.21 33.27 -19.29
CA ALA A 62 2.79 34.27 -20.26
C ALA A 62 4.00 34.64 -21.12
N GLN A 63 3.74 34.80 -22.42
CA GLN A 63 4.55 35.49 -23.44
C GLN A 63 5.35 34.61 -24.44
N SER A 64 4.90 34.79 -25.68
CA SER A 64 5.22 34.21 -26.98
C SER A 64 6.52 34.70 -27.64
N PRO A 65 6.99 33.99 -28.68
CA PRO A 65 7.58 34.60 -29.89
C PRO A 65 6.67 34.44 -31.14
N PRO A 66 6.88 35.26 -32.20
CA PRO A 66 5.91 35.53 -33.26
C PRO A 66 5.79 34.42 -34.32
N ALA A 67 4.65 34.46 -35.04
CA ALA A 67 4.13 33.48 -35.98
C ALA A 67 5.05 33.01 -37.12
N PRO A 68 4.84 31.77 -37.58
CA PRO A 68 4.51 31.54 -38.98
C PRO A 68 3.11 30.92 -39.14
N THR A 69 2.39 31.43 -40.13
CA THR A 69 0.99 31.09 -40.51
C THR A 69 0.61 29.62 -40.41
N PRO A 70 -0.44 29.25 -39.65
CA PRO A 70 -1.08 27.95 -39.76
C PRO A 70 -2.25 27.99 -40.74
N THR A 71 -2.18 27.08 -41.70
CA THR A 71 -3.22 26.71 -42.65
C THR A 71 -4.53 26.35 -41.93
N VAL A 72 -5.65 26.78 -42.50
CA VAL A 72 -7.03 26.52 -42.03
C VAL A 72 -7.23 25.03 -41.69
N ALA A 73 -7.53 24.74 -40.42
CA ALA A 73 -8.07 23.46 -39.98
C ALA A 73 -9.29 23.71 -39.07
N LYS A 74 -10.36 22.96 -39.34
CA LYS A 74 -11.74 23.14 -38.90
C LYS A 74 -11.92 23.27 -37.38
N PRO A 75 -12.90 24.04 -36.88
CA PRO A 75 -13.26 24.04 -35.46
C PRO A 75 -13.91 22.70 -35.08
N SER A 76 -13.40 22.06 -34.04
CA SER A 76 -14.08 20.99 -33.30
C SER A 76 -15.29 21.57 -32.55
N PRO A 77 -16.41 20.82 -32.43
CA PRO A 77 -17.60 21.33 -31.75
C PRO A 77 -17.33 21.54 -30.26
N VAL A 78 -17.67 22.75 -29.80
CA VAL A 78 -17.73 23.14 -28.38
C VAL A 78 -18.65 22.15 -27.67
N SER A 79 -18.13 21.45 -26.67
CA SER A 79 -18.96 20.68 -25.75
C SER A 79 -19.77 21.65 -24.92
N THR A 80 -21.06 21.76 -25.20
CA THR A 80 -22.03 22.40 -24.31
C THR A 80 -22.05 21.61 -23.01
N TYR A 81 -21.49 22.18 -21.94
CA TYR A 81 -21.74 21.67 -20.59
C TYR A 81 -23.19 21.99 -20.25
N THR A 82 -23.99 20.97 -20.01
CA THR A 82 -25.33 21.11 -19.43
C THR A 82 -25.13 21.28 -17.92
N ASP A 83 -25.41 22.47 -17.43
CA ASP A 83 -25.48 22.75 -15.99
C ASP A 83 -26.82 22.21 -15.48
N TYR A 84 -26.77 21.20 -14.61
CA TYR A 84 -27.96 20.55 -14.06
C TYR A 84 -28.38 21.14 -12.70
N ASP A 85 -27.66 22.17 -12.21
CA ASP A 85 -27.95 22.79 -10.91
C ASP A 85 -29.06 23.86 -10.97
N GLU A 86 -29.56 24.23 -12.15
CA GLU A 86 -30.55 25.32 -12.29
C GLU A 86 -32.02 24.87 -12.08
N ASP A 87 -32.29 23.55 -12.05
CA ASP A 87 -33.64 22.96 -11.91
C ASP A 87 -33.89 22.28 -10.55
N LEU A 88 -32.98 22.41 -9.58
CA LEU A 88 -33.23 21.96 -8.21
C LEU A 88 -33.99 23.06 -7.44
N GLU A 89 -35.31 22.94 -7.39
CA GLU A 89 -36.15 23.73 -6.47
C GLU A 89 -35.59 23.59 -5.04
N ASP A 90 -35.23 24.73 -4.43
CA ASP A 90 -34.80 24.81 -3.04
C ASP A 90 -35.85 24.12 -2.13
N GLU A 91 -35.58 22.89 -1.67
CA GLU A 91 -36.40 22.14 -0.70
C GLU A 91 -36.50 22.83 0.69
N ALA A 92 -36.05 24.07 0.82
CA ALA A 92 -36.07 24.85 2.06
C ALA A 92 -37.45 25.43 2.41
N ALA A 93 -38.45 25.34 1.52
CA ALA A 93 -39.74 25.99 1.69
C ALA A 93 -40.91 25.03 1.94
N SER A 94 -40.86 24.16 2.95
CA SER A 94 -42.06 23.70 3.70
C SER A 94 -41.76 22.69 4.81
N GLN A 95 -40.92 23.05 5.79
CA GLN A 95 -41.03 22.40 7.09
C GLN A 95 -42.15 23.08 7.87
N GLU A 96 -43.39 22.76 7.51
CA GLU A 96 -44.56 23.18 8.28
C GLU A 96 -44.45 22.55 9.67
N GLN A 97 -44.25 23.41 10.67
CA GLN A 97 -43.95 23.03 12.03
C GLN A 97 -45.23 22.49 12.68
N ILE A 98 -45.43 21.18 12.58
CA ILE A 98 -46.59 20.48 13.13
C ILE A 98 -46.61 20.69 14.65
N PRO A 99 -47.66 21.29 15.25
CA PRO A 99 -47.74 21.38 16.70
C PRO A 99 -47.84 19.97 17.27
N SER A 100 -46.89 19.59 18.13
CA SER A 100 -46.93 18.36 18.93
C SER A 100 -48.12 18.41 19.90
N ARG A 101 -49.29 18.05 19.39
CA ARG A 101 -50.47 17.71 20.17
C ARG A 101 -51.01 16.40 19.62
N THR A 102 -50.63 15.33 20.30
CA THR A 102 -51.24 14.01 20.22
C THR A 102 -51.21 13.43 18.80
N SER A 103 -50.23 12.55 18.56
CA SER A 103 -50.22 11.69 17.38
C SER A 103 -51.61 11.07 17.18
N PRO A 104 -52.21 11.15 15.98
CA PRO A 104 -53.45 10.42 15.72
C PRO A 104 -53.21 8.92 15.97
N PRO A 105 -54.21 8.16 16.44
CA PRO A 105 -54.08 6.71 16.56
C PRO A 105 -53.75 6.17 15.17
N VAL A 106 -52.54 5.64 15.02
CA VAL A 106 -52.07 5.03 13.79
C VAL A 106 -53.00 3.85 13.49
N PRO A 107 -53.57 3.73 12.27
CA PRO A 107 -54.54 2.68 11.96
C PRO A 107 -53.89 1.30 12.14
N GLU A 108 -54.63 0.35 12.72
CA GLU A 108 -54.17 -1.03 12.99
C GLU A 108 -53.57 -1.73 11.75
N ARG A 109 -54.01 -1.35 10.55
CA ARG A 109 -53.43 -1.83 9.27
C ARG A 109 -51.94 -1.53 9.11
N SER A 110 -51.44 -0.42 9.66
CA SER A 110 -50.01 -0.10 9.60
C SER A 110 -49.17 -0.96 10.54
N TYR A 111 -49.78 -1.49 11.61
CA TYR A 111 -49.11 -2.42 12.53
C TYR A 111 -49.12 -3.86 12.01
N ALA A 112 -50.12 -4.25 11.22
CA ALA A 112 -50.19 -5.59 10.64
C ALA A 112 -48.93 -5.95 9.84
N GLY A 113 -48.45 -5.06 8.98
CA GLY A 113 -47.22 -5.30 8.21
C GLY A 113 -45.96 -5.42 9.08
N TYR A 114 -45.90 -4.67 10.19
CA TYR A 114 -44.81 -4.78 11.15
C TYR A 114 -44.85 -6.10 11.93
N GLU A 115 -46.03 -6.52 12.37
CA GLU A 115 -46.21 -7.79 13.09
C GLU A 115 -45.94 -9.00 12.19
N GLU A 116 -46.42 -8.98 10.94
CA GLU A 116 -46.13 -10.01 9.94
C GLU A 116 -44.64 -10.07 9.62
N ALA A 117 -43.98 -8.93 9.40
CA ALA A 117 -42.54 -8.89 9.17
C ALA A 117 -41.74 -9.38 10.38
N ARG A 118 -42.18 -9.03 11.60
CA ARG A 118 -41.58 -9.50 12.85
C ARG A 118 -41.69 -11.02 12.97
N GLN A 119 -42.88 -11.59 12.75
CA GLN A 119 -43.10 -13.03 12.81
C GLN A 119 -42.27 -13.77 11.75
N GLN A 120 -42.19 -13.25 10.53
CA GLN A 120 -41.36 -13.81 9.47
C GLN A 120 -39.86 -13.74 9.80
N ALA A 121 -39.39 -12.68 10.44
CA ALA A 121 -38.00 -12.57 10.86
C ALA A 121 -37.62 -13.60 11.92
N PHE A 122 -38.53 -13.93 12.85
CA PHE A 122 -38.32 -15.00 13.85
C PHE A 122 -38.37 -16.41 13.25
N LEU A 123 -39.11 -16.61 12.16
CA LEU A 123 -39.20 -17.89 11.46
C LEU A 123 -38.08 -18.11 10.43
N ARG A 124 -37.22 -17.11 10.20
CA ARG A 124 -36.07 -17.29 9.30
C ARG A 124 -35.04 -18.18 10.00
N PRO A 125 -34.62 -19.30 9.38
CA PRO A 125 -33.54 -20.10 9.91
C PRO A 125 -32.29 -19.23 10.03
N SER A 126 -31.56 -19.40 11.13
CA SER A 126 -30.35 -18.61 11.35
C SER A 126 -29.35 -18.90 10.22
N LEU A 127 -28.43 -17.97 9.98
CA LEU A 127 -27.37 -18.19 8.99
C LEU A 127 -26.55 -19.45 9.32
N GLU A 128 -26.43 -19.77 10.60
CA GLU A 128 -25.78 -20.98 11.12
C GLU A 128 -26.59 -22.25 10.84
N GLU A 129 -27.92 -22.18 10.83
CA GLU A 129 -28.79 -23.33 10.53
C GLU A 129 -28.89 -23.60 9.01
N THR A 130 -28.84 -22.54 8.19
CA THR A 130 -28.83 -22.67 6.72
C THR A 130 -27.46 -23.03 6.16
N ALA A 131 -26.39 -22.52 6.76
CA ALA A 131 -25.03 -22.96 6.50
C ALA A 131 -24.82 -24.29 7.23
N ARG A 132 -25.22 -25.40 6.61
CA ARG A 132 -24.95 -26.76 7.09
C ARG A 132 -23.45 -27.04 7.12
N LEU A 133 -22.74 -26.50 8.12
CA LEU A 133 -21.29 -26.62 8.29
C LEU A 133 -20.87 -28.08 8.54
N GLU A 134 -21.81 -28.92 8.96
CA GLU A 134 -21.68 -30.37 9.18
C GLU A 134 -21.25 -31.14 7.93
N ASP A 135 -21.65 -30.68 6.74
CA ASP A 135 -21.40 -31.34 5.46
C ASP A 135 -20.24 -30.68 4.68
N THR A 136 -19.56 -29.71 5.31
CA THR A 136 -18.43 -29.05 4.67
C THR A 136 -17.19 -29.94 4.79
N VAL A 137 -16.78 -30.53 3.68
CA VAL A 137 -15.46 -31.18 3.57
C VAL A 137 -14.41 -30.09 3.59
N VAL A 138 -13.92 -29.76 4.78
CA VAL A 138 -12.84 -28.78 4.97
C VAL A 138 -11.57 -29.38 4.36
N ARG A 139 -11.22 -28.97 3.14
CA ARG A 139 -9.98 -29.37 2.50
C ARG A 139 -8.83 -28.53 3.06
N PHE A 140 -8.34 -28.93 4.23
CA PHE A 140 -7.27 -28.28 5.00
C PHE A 140 -5.95 -28.06 4.23
N GLU A 141 -5.80 -28.59 3.02
CA GLU A 141 -4.57 -28.47 2.22
C GLU A 141 -4.70 -27.66 0.94
N GLN A 142 -5.92 -27.22 0.57
CA GLN A 142 -6.10 -26.38 -0.63
C GLN A 142 -5.50 -24.98 -0.47
N PHE A 143 -5.25 -24.54 0.78
CA PHE A 143 -4.66 -23.24 1.07
C PHE A 143 -3.13 -23.26 1.15
N LYS A 144 -2.48 -24.43 1.18
CA LYS A 144 -1.00 -24.54 1.20
C LYS A 144 -0.34 -23.95 -0.05
N ALA A 145 -1.08 -23.92 -1.17
CA ALA A 145 -0.63 -23.26 -2.41
C ALA A 145 -0.38 -21.75 -2.23
N TYR A 146 -1.04 -21.11 -1.27
CA TYR A 146 -0.88 -19.68 -0.98
C TYR A 146 0.14 -19.40 0.14
N GLU A 147 0.52 -20.40 0.93
CA GLU A 147 1.50 -20.25 2.02
C GLU A 147 2.96 -20.31 1.54
N THR A 148 3.20 -20.73 0.29
CA THR A 148 4.54 -21.11 -0.18
C THR A 148 5.39 -19.94 -0.70
N GLU A 149 4.81 -18.77 -0.99
CA GLU A 149 5.55 -17.67 -1.61
C GLU A 149 5.76 -16.51 -0.64
N GLN A 150 6.51 -16.74 0.44
CA GLN A 150 7.21 -15.60 1.04
C GLN A 150 8.28 -15.14 0.04
N PRO A 151 8.23 -13.90 -0.45
CA PRO A 151 9.22 -13.42 -1.39
C PRO A 151 10.59 -13.54 -0.73
N ALA A 152 11.51 -14.25 -1.39
CA ALA A 152 12.89 -14.36 -0.92
C ALA A 152 13.43 -12.95 -0.66
N GLY A 153 14.00 -12.72 0.53
CA GLY A 153 14.50 -11.39 0.91
C GLY A 153 15.48 -10.83 -0.11
N LEU A 154 15.63 -9.50 -0.17
CA LEU A 154 16.47 -8.81 -1.16
C LEU A 154 17.91 -9.35 -1.23
N ALA A 155 18.49 -9.76 -0.09
CA ALA A 155 19.82 -10.37 -0.04
C ALA A 155 19.87 -11.76 -0.72
N ALA A 156 18.81 -12.57 -0.59
CA ALA A 156 18.69 -13.86 -1.26
C ALA A 156 18.50 -13.68 -2.77
N ALA A 157 17.72 -12.68 -3.19
CA ALA A 157 17.57 -12.31 -4.59
C ALA A 157 18.91 -11.83 -5.21
N TYR A 158 19.69 -11.04 -4.47
CA TYR A 158 21.03 -10.61 -4.88
C TYR A 158 21.99 -11.80 -5.05
N ALA A 159 22.04 -12.70 -4.06
CA ALA A 159 22.89 -13.89 -4.13
C ALA A 159 22.51 -14.82 -5.29
N LYS A 160 21.22 -14.97 -5.58
CA LYS A 160 20.73 -15.72 -6.75
C LYS A 160 21.17 -15.08 -8.07
N ALA A 161 21.07 -13.76 -8.16
CA ALA A 161 21.46 -13.01 -9.36
C ALA A 161 22.98 -13.06 -9.64
N LEU A 162 23.83 -13.17 -8.60
CA LEU A 162 25.28 -13.35 -8.77
C LEU A 162 25.67 -14.72 -9.35
N ASN A 163 24.88 -15.75 -9.07
CA ASN A 163 25.14 -17.11 -9.58
C ASN A 163 24.76 -17.27 -11.06
N ASN A 164 23.93 -16.37 -11.60
CA ASN A 164 23.49 -16.39 -12.99
C ASN A 164 24.27 -15.35 -13.81
N GLN A 165 25.01 -15.79 -14.83
CA GLN A 165 25.82 -14.89 -15.67
C GLN A 165 24.99 -13.80 -16.38
N GLU A 166 23.74 -14.09 -16.69
CA GLU A 166 22.81 -13.14 -17.34
C GLU A 166 22.26 -12.09 -16.34
N GLU A 167 22.19 -12.41 -15.06
CA GLU A 167 21.61 -11.52 -14.02
C GLU A 167 22.67 -10.69 -13.27
N VAL A 168 23.94 -10.74 -13.67
CA VAL A 168 25.02 -9.97 -13.01
C VAL A 168 24.74 -8.46 -13.00
N ARG A 169 24.14 -7.93 -14.08
CA ARG A 169 23.74 -6.51 -14.15
C ARG A 169 22.69 -6.17 -13.09
N LYS A 170 21.73 -7.06 -12.89
CA LYS A 170 20.68 -6.93 -11.86
C LYS A 170 21.28 -7.02 -10.46
N ALA A 171 22.25 -7.90 -10.23
CA ALA A 171 23.00 -7.94 -8.98
C ALA A 171 23.74 -6.63 -8.71
N PHE A 172 24.38 -6.05 -9.73
CA PHE A 172 25.09 -4.77 -9.61
C PHE A 172 24.17 -3.60 -9.21
N VAL A 173 23.00 -3.50 -9.86
CA VAL A 173 22.00 -2.48 -9.50
C VAL A 173 21.48 -2.71 -8.08
N LEU A 174 21.22 -3.97 -7.69
CA LEU A 174 20.80 -4.29 -6.33
C LEU A 174 21.89 -3.91 -5.30
N SER A 175 23.17 -4.15 -5.57
CA SER A 175 24.23 -3.75 -4.64
C SER A 175 24.28 -2.24 -4.43
N GLU A 176 24.03 -1.45 -5.48
CA GLU A 176 23.98 0.02 -5.37
C GLU A 176 22.83 0.47 -4.46
N ILE A 177 21.65 -0.13 -4.63
CA ILE A 177 20.47 0.18 -3.81
C ILE A 177 20.71 -0.20 -2.34
N LEU A 178 21.33 -1.36 -2.08
CA LEU A 178 21.61 -1.81 -0.71
C LEU A 178 22.71 -1.00 0.00
N GLN A 179 23.65 -0.41 -0.74
CA GLN A 179 24.77 0.36 -0.17
C GLN A 179 24.44 1.83 0.09
N ARG A 180 23.32 2.33 -0.44
CA ARG A 180 22.91 3.72 -0.27
C ARG A 180 22.55 3.97 1.20
N LYS A 181 23.46 4.63 1.92
CA LYS A 181 23.18 5.16 3.26
C LYS A 181 22.21 6.32 3.12
N PHE A 182 21.11 6.26 3.87
CA PHE A 182 20.27 7.43 4.12
C PHE A 182 21.00 8.40 5.05
#